data_AF-A0AAD7CR56-F1
#
_entry.id   AF-A0AAD7CR56-F1
#
_cell.length_a   1.000
_cell.length_b   1.000
_cell.length_c   1.000
_cell.angle_alpha   90.00
_cell.angle_beta   90.00
_cell.angle_gamma   90.00
#
_symmetry.space_group_name_H-M   'P 1'
#
loop_
_entity.id
_entity.type
_entity.pdbx_description
1 polymer ?
#
loop_
_entity_poly.entity_id
_entity_poly.type
_entity_poly.pdbx_seq_one_letter_code
_entity_poly.pdbx_strand_id
1 'polypeptide(L)'
;MTGLETLPVELLYEVQLYALSATLPITSRRLYAIFNTAPPSFRAQYILSHVEPDVRLSDAVSKILRFPLCNMTVLDAVLQWKRSCPTPAPARAPELPKRLFRALGPRTDREYRASDEPLPLLRYLYASPRIAPPDANSHEGYALTRAVHAEFLPLVRLLLEHGALPQHKRGLAVLVAIRQKKLPLVRMLIERAEPGGGKRNKKRRLEDRIEVTPEMLKAAVKCKARDIAEYFMQEKEVVPDIQTLHMLMR
;
A
#
# COMPACT_ATOMS: atom_id res chain seq x y z
N MET A 1 -28.28 39.08 4.60
CA MET A 1 -28.51 37.76 3.97
C MET A 1 -28.14 36.69 4.99
N THR A 2 -29.13 35.95 5.51
CA THR A 2 -28.92 34.84 6.45
C THR A 2 -28.75 33.55 5.64
N GLY A 3 -27.61 32.89 5.76
CA GLY A 3 -27.35 31.64 5.05
C GLY A 3 -26.41 30.74 5.84
N LEU A 4 -26.21 29.52 5.36
CA LEU A 4 -25.28 28.57 6.00
C LEU A 4 -23.86 29.19 6.14
N GLU A 5 -23.50 30.09 5.23
CA GLU A 5 -22.22 30.80 5.24
C GLU A 5 -22.07 31.86 6.35
N THR A 6 -23.12 32.17 7.11
CA THR A 6 -23.01 33.09 8.26
C THR A 6 -22.93 32.36 9.59
N LEU A 7 -23.06 31.02 9.59
CA LEU A 7 -22.99 30.24 10.83
C LEU A 7 -21.55 30.19 11.39
N PRO A 8 -21.41 30.12 12.72
CA PRO A 8 -20.18 29.71 13.40
C PRO A 8 -19.70 28.33 12.93
N VAL A 9 -18.40 28.11 13.04
CA VAL A 9 -17.74 26.88 12.55
C VAL A 9 -18.25 25.65 13.29
N GLU A 10 -18.55 25.79 14.58
CA GLU A 10 -19.05 24.72 15.45
C GLU A 10 -20.40 24.19 14.95
N LEU A 11 -21.33 25.08 14.59
CA LEU A 11 -22.62 24.69 14.04
C LEU A 11 -22.49 24.07 12.65
N LEU A 12 -21.52 24.52 11.84
CA LEU A 12 -21.23 23.90 10.55
C LEU A 12 -20.69 22.47 10.71
N TYR A 13 -19.90 22.21 11.75
CA TYR A 13 -19.47 20.86 12.10
C TYR A 13 -20.64 19.98 12.51
N GLU A 14 -21.52 20.46 13.39
CA GLU A 14 -22.71 19.69 13.79
C GLU A 14 -23.60 19.36 12.59
N VAL A 15 -23.91 20.36 11.75
CA VAL A 15 -24.69 20.15 10.53
C VAL A 15 -24.05 19.06 9.66
N GLN A 16 -22.73 19.07 9.50
CA GLN A 16 -22.03 18.06 8.71
C GLN A 16 -22.04 16.66 9.35
N LEU A 17 -21.95 16.57 10.68
CA LEU A 17 -22.02 15.30 11.41
C LEU A 17 -23.43 14.70 11.40
N TYR A 18 -24.48 15.52 11.34
CA TYR A 18 -25.84 15.05 11.16
C TYR A 18 -26.15 14.69 9.70
N ALA A 19 -25.73 15.53 8.76
CA ALA A 19 -26.02 15.34 7.34
C ALA A 19 -25.23 14.19 6.71
N LEU A 20 -24.02 13.90 7.21
CA LEU A 20 -23.09 12.89 6.67
C LEU A 20 -22.84 13.04 5.16
N SER A 21 -22.95 14.26 4.65
CA SER A 21 -22.91 14.53 3.22
C SER A 21 -21.47 14.76 2.75
N ALA A 22 -20.97 13.88 1.88
CA ALA A 22 -19.67 14.08 1.25
C ALA A 22 -19.65 15.30 0.30
N THR A 23 -20.81 15.80 -0.12
CA THR A 23 -20.92 16.93 -1.07
C THR A 23 -21.03 18.29 -0.38
N LEU A 24 -21.41 18.37 0.89
CA LEU A 24 -21.54 19.65 1.58
C LEU A 24 -20.25 20.50 1.56
N PRO A 25 -19.04 19.94 1.77
CA PRO A 25 -17.83 20.73 1.72
C PRO A 25 -17.53 21.33 0.35
N ILE A 26 -18.05 20.77 -0.75
CA ILE A 26 -17.73 21.23 -2.11
C ILE A 26 -18.77 22.22 -2.68
N THR A 27 -19.86 22.50 -1.95
CA THR A 27 -20.89 23.44 -2.42
C THR A 27 -20.44 24.90 -2.35
N SER A 28 -19.48 25.22 -1.48
CA SER A 28 -18.96 26.59 -1.30
C SER A 28 -17.47 26.57 -0.99
N ARG A 29 -16.75 27.60 -1.44
CA ARG A 29 -15.33 27.81 -1.12
C ARG A 29 -15.09 27.99 0.38
N ARG A 30 -16.00 28.67 1.09
CA ARG A 30 -15.89 28.87 2.54
C ARG A 30 -16.02 27.54 3.27
N LEU A 31 -17.04 26.75 2.92
CA LEU A 31 -17.26 25.42 3.51
C LEU A 31 -16.07 24.49 3.22
N TYR A 32 -15.59 24.49 1.98
CA TYR A 32 -14.40 23.73 1.60
C TYR A 32 -13.21 24.07 2.49
N ALA A 33 -12.90 25.37 2.65
CA ALA A 33 -11.80 25.82 3.50
C ALA A 33 -11.98 25.36 4.95
N ILE A 34 -13.17 25.57 5.54
CA ILE A 34 -13.49 25.19 6.92
C ILE A 34 -13.26 23.69 7.15
N PHE A 35 -13.88 22.83 6.33
CA PHE A 35 -13.77 21.38 6.50
C PHE A 35 -12.36 20.86 6.15
N ASN A 36 -11.66 21.51 5.22
CA ASN A 36 -10.27 21.18 4.89
C ASN A 36 -9.27 21.56 5.99
N THR A 37 -9.62 22.51 6.87
CA THR A 37 -8.84 22.85 8.08
C THR A 37 -9.37 22.19 9.35
N ALA A 38 -10.45 21.42 9.26
CA ALA A 38 -11.11 20.85 10.44
C ALA A 38 -10.19 19.92 11.25
N PRO A 39 -10.32 19.93 12.59
CA PRO A 39 -9.43 19.18 13.47
C PRO A 39 -9.55 17.66 13.28
N PRO A 40 -8.51 16.88 13.63
CA PRO A 40 -8.54 15.42 13.50
C PRO A 40 -9.68 14.76 14.27
N SER A 41 -10.06 15.31 15.42
CA SER A 41 -11.19 14.83 16.24
C SER A 41 -12.52 14.91 15.49
N PHE A 42 -12.80 16.04 14.83
CA PHE A 42 -13.99 16.20 14.00
C PHE A 42 -14.02 15.21 12.84
N ARG A 43 -12.89 15.06 12.12
CA ARG A 43 -12.79 14.09 11.02
C ARG A 43 -12.99 12.65 11.50
N ALA A 44 -12.45 12.32 12.67
CA ALA A 44 -12.63 11.02 13.29
C ALA A 44 -14.10 10.76 13.63
N GLN A 45 -14.80 11.73 14.23
CA GLN A 45 -16.24 11.65 14.48
C GLN A 45 -17.02 11.46 13.19
N TYR A 46 -16.75 12.27 12.16
CA TYR A 46 -17.40 12.15 10.86
C TYR A 46 -17.25 10.75 10.27
N ILE A 47 -16.03 10.20 10.29
CA ILE A 47 -15.78 8.83 9.81
C ILE A 47 -16.52 7.80 10.67
N LEU A 48 -16.48 7.94 12.01
CA LEU A 48 -17.15 7.02 12.92
C LEU A 48 -18.67 7.03 12.75
N SER A 49 -19.28 8.16 12.43
CA SER A 49 -20.73 8.25 12.14
C SER A 49 -21.14 7.48 10.87
N HIS A 50 -20.20 7.14 9.98
CA HIS A 50 -20.46 6.27 8.81
C HIS A 50 -20.24 4.79 9.11
N VAL A 51 -19.76 4.45 10.30
CA VAL A 51 -19.55 3.08 10.75
C VAL A 51 -20.64 2.73 11.75
N GLU A 52 -21.23 1.55 11.60
CA GLU A 52 -22.22 1.05 12.56
C GLU A 52 -21.66 1.07 14.00
N PRO A 53 -22.45 1.50 14.99
CA PRO A 53 -21.99 1.73 16.36
C PRO A 53 -21.46 0.44 17.02
N ASP A 54 -22.03 -0.71 16.68
CA ASP A 54 -21.69 -2.01 17.29
C ASP A 54 -20.56 -2.76 16.56
N VAL A 55 -20.07 -2.23 15.45
CA VAL A 55 -18.99 -2.88 14.69
C VAL A 55 -17.68 -2.77 15.48
N ARG A 56 -17.00 -3.93 15.57
CA ARG A 56 -15.68 -4.05 16.18
C ARG A 56 -14.68 -3.20 15.41
N LEU A 57 -13.72 -2.62 16.12
CA LEU A 57 -12.70 -1.78 15.53
C LEU A 57 -11.96 -2.50 14.39
N SER A 58 -11.60 -3.78 14.57
CA SER A 58 -10.93 -4.60 13.55
C SER A 58 -11.67 -4.62 12.22
N ASP A 59 -12.99 -4.73 12.29
CA ASP A 59 -13.86 -4.87 11.12
C ASP A 59 -14.16 -3.48 10.51
N ALA A 60 -14.16 -2.44 11.35
CA ALA A 60 -14.31 -1.05 10.96
C ALA A 60 -13.06 -0.49 10.25
N VAL A 61 -11.85 -0.93 10.59
CA VAL A 61 -10.59 -0.34 10.06
C VAL A 61 -10.59 -0.36 8.53
N SER A 62 -11.00 -1.46 7.90
CA SER A 62 -11.11 -1.56 6.44
C SER A 62 -12.04 -0.49 5.85
N LYS A 63 -13.16 -0.19 6.52
CA LYS A 63 -14.11 0.87 6.11
C LYS A 63 -13.51 2.26 6.36
N ILE A 64 -12.93 2.49 7.54
CA ILE A 64 -12.28 3.76 7.94
C ILE A 64 -11.17 4.14 6.97
N LEU A 65 -10.31 3.19 6.60
CA LEU A 65 -9.21 3.43 5.67
C LEU A 65 -9.71 3.74 4.26
N ARG A 66 -10.98 3.55 3.89
CA ARG A 66 -11.47 3.96 2.56
C ARG A 66 -11.73 5.46 2.47
N PHE A 67 -11.84 6.17 3.60
CA PHE A 67 -12.05 7.62 3.62
C PHE A 67 -10.75 8.37 3.26
N PRO A 68 -10.76 9.30 2.29
CA PRO A 68 -9.58 10.12 1.97
C PRO A 68 -9.10 10.98 3.15
N LEU A 69 -10.02 11.33 4.06
CA LEU A 69 -9.73 12.10 5.28
C LEU A 69 -8.94 11.30 6.32
N CYS A 70 -8.90 9.97 6.21
CA CYS A 70 -8.20 9.11 7.15
C CYS A 70 -6.68 9.14 6.90
N ASN A 71 -5.98 9.95 7.70
CA ASN A 71 -4.53 9.96 7.85
C ASN A 71 -4.12 9.42 9.24
N MET A 72 -2.82 9.42 9.55
CA MET A 72 -2.31 8.87 10.81
C MET A 72 -2.95 9.55 12.05
N THR A 73 -3.04 10.88 12.06
CA THR A 73 -3.63 11.63 13.20
C THR A 73 -5.13 11.39 13.38
N VAL A 74 -5.86 11.25 12.27
CA VAL A 74 -7.30 10.97 12.31
C VAL A 74 -7.55 9.54 12.76
N LEU A 75 -6.73 8.58 12.29
CA LEU A 75 -6.82 7.20 12.73
C LEU A 75 -6.52 7.08 14.23
N ASP A 76 -5.49 7.75 14.73
CA ASP A 76 -5.18 7.76 16.16
C ASP A 76 -6.36 8.30 16.99
N ALA A 77 -6.97 9.41 16.54
CA ALA A 77 -8.20 9.92 17.15
C ALA A 77 -9.33 8.87 17.13
N VAL A 78 -9.59 8.20 16.01
CA VAL A 78 -10.61 7.13 15.93
C VAL A 78 -10.33 6.02 16.95
N LEU A 79 -9.07 5.60 17.09
CA LEU A 79 -8.66 4.57 18.06
C LEU A 79 -8.83 5.03 19.52
N GLN A 80 -8.64 6.32 19.80
CA GLN A 80 -8.89 6.89 21.12
C GLN A 80 -10.38 6.93 21.46
N TRP A 81 -11.27 7.10 20.47
CA TRP A 81 -12.72 7.13 20.70
C TRP A 81 -13.32 5.75 21.00
N LYS A 82 -12.90 4.70 20.28
CA LYS A 82 -13.37 3.32 20.50
C LYS A 82 -12.65 2.62 21.66
N ARG A 83 -12.38 3.34 22.76
CA ARG A 83 -11.48 2.97 23.88
C ARG A 83 -11.81 1.68 24.65
N SER A 84 -12.84 0.94 24.29
CA SER A 84 -13.30 -0.20 25.07
C SER A 84 -13.90 -1.29 24.18
N CYS A 85 -13.07 -2.26 23.79
CA CYS A 85 -13.56 -3.60 23.56
C CYS A 85 -12.43 -4.57 23.92
N PRO A 86 -12.60 -5.44 24.93
CA PRO A 86 -11.68 -6.54 25.14
C PRO A 86 -11.65 -7.38 23.86
N THR A 87 -10.48 -7.81 23.41
CA THR A 87 -10.33 -8.71 22.26
C THR A 87 -10.25 -10.16 22.75
N PRO A 88 -11.27 -11.02 22.53
CA PRO A 88 -11.12 -12.47 22.70
C PRO A 88 -11.29 -13.25 21.38
N ALA A 89 -11.29 -12.60 20.21
CA ALA A 89 -11.45 -13.28 18.92
C ALA A 89 -10.33 -12.88 17.95
N PRO A 90 -9.92 -13.78 17.03
CA PRO A 90 -8.97 -13.42 15.98
C PRO A 90 -9.61 -12.35 15.09
N ALA A 91 -9.14 -11.11 15.25
CA ALA A 91 -9.55 -9.98 14.44
C ALA A 91 -9.19 -10.26 12.97
N ARG A 92 -10.16 -10.10 12.07
CA ARG A 92 -9.90 -10.20 10.63
C ARG A 92 -8.87 -9.13 10.26
N ALA A 93 -7.84 -9.53 9.50
CA ALA A 93 -6.85 -8.59 8.98
C ALA A 93 -7.55 -7.52 8.14
N PRO A 94 -7.35 -6.22 8.42
CA PRO A 94 -8.00 -5.17 7.67
C PRO A 94 -7.43 -5.10 6.24
N GLU A 95 -8.31 -4.79 5.29
CA GLU A 95 -7.94 -4.66 3.89
C GLU A 95 -7.24 -3.32 3.65
N LEU A 96 -6.15 -3.33 2.88
CA LEU A 96 -5.50 -2.10 2.42
C LEU A 96 -6.20 -1.54 1.17
N PRO A 97 -6.86 -0.37 1.25
CA PRO A 97 -7.63 0.14 0.13
C PRO A 97 -6.73 0.72 -0.96
N LYS A 98 -7.11 0.48 -2.23
CA LYS A 98 -6.37 0.95 -3.42
C LYS A 98 -6.04 2.44 -3.41
N ARG A 99 -6.87 3.28 -2.78
CA ARG A 99 -6.67 4.75 -2.73
C ARG A 99 -5.30 5.13 -2.14
N LEU A 100 -4.79 4.37 -1.17
CA LEU A 100 -3.48 4.62 -0.55
C LEU A 100 -2.33 4.59 -1.56
N PHE A 101 -2.50 3.79 -2.62
CA PHE A 101 -1.47 3.54 -3.61
C PHE A 101 -1.79 4.16 -4.97
N ARG A 102 -2.99 4.75 -5.14
CA ARG A 102 -3.46 5.30 -6.43
C ARG A 102 -2.62 6.48 -6.91
N ALA A 103 -2.06 7.26 -5.99
CA ALA A 103 -1.20 8.41 -6.30
C ALA A 103 0.27 8.02 -6.55
N LEU A 104 0.66 6.76 -6.36
CA LEU A 104 2.03 6.31 -6.58
C LEU A 104 2.35 6.21 -8.07
N GLY A 105 3.41 6.86 -8.51
CA GLY A 105 3.87 6.79 -9.89
C GLY A 105 5.37 7.08 -9.99
N PRO A 106 6.01 6.76 -11.12
CA PRO A 106 7.40 7.13 -11.37
C PRO A 106 7.59 8.63 -11.17
N ARG A 107 8.63 9.02 -10.44
CA ARG A 107 9.01 10.41 -10.24
C ARG A 107 10.27 10.70 -11.06
N THR A 108 10.25 11.81 -11.80
CA THR A 108 11.43 12.32 -12.52
C THR A 108 12.33 13.16 -11.63
N ASP A 109 11.74 13.84 -10.64
CA ASP A 109 12.43 14.93 -9.93
C ASP A 109 13.19 14.45 -8.69
N ARG A 110 12.68 13.40 -8.03
CA ARG A 110 13.31 12.81 -6.84
C ARG A 110 12.84 11.39 -6.57
N GLU A 111 13.70 10.61 -5.93
CA GLU A 111 13.34 9.31 -5.40
C GLU A 111 12.38 9.40 -4.21
N TYR A 112 11.60 8.34 -4.00
CA TYR A 112 10.75 8.22 -2.82
C TYR A 112 11.57 7.95 -1.56
N ARG A 113 11.20 8.63 -0.48
CA ARG A 113 11.85 8.53 0.83
C ARG A 113 10.96 7.83 1.85
N ALA A 114 11.57 7.44 2.97
CA ALA A 114 10.88 6.79 4.08
C ALA A 114 9.75 7.63 4.71
N SER A 115 9.75 8.94 4.46
CA SER A 115 8.76 9.92 4.93
C SER A 115 7.63 10.20 3.92
N ASP A 116 7.74 9.73 2.67
CA ASP A 116 6.70 9.95 1.67
C ASP A 116 5.49 9.03 1.91
N GLU A 117 4.28 9.55 1.69
CA GLU A 117 3.05 8.76 1.76
C GLU A 117 3.03 7.65 0.70
N PRO A 118 2.42 6.47 0.99
CA PRO A 118 1.63 6.13 2.18
C PRO A 118 2.45 5.50 3.33
N LEU A 119 3.78 5.55 3.27
CA LEU A 119 4.64 4.72 4.12
C LEU A 119 4.53 5.04 5.64
N PRO A 120 4.50 6.30 6.09
CA PRO A 120 4.31 6.60 7.52
C PRO A 120 3.02 6.02 8.10
N LEU A 121 1.90 6.16 7.36
CA LEU A 121 0.62 5.59 7.78
C LEU A 121 0.66 4.07 7.86
N LEU A 122 1.28 3.40 6.89
CA LEU A 122 1.41 1.93 6.91
C LEU A 122 2.27 1.44 8.07
N ARG A 123 3.38 2.12 8.38
CA ARG A 123 4.18 1.79 9.56
C ARG A 123 3.38 1.91 10.85
N TYR A 124 2.61 2.98 10.98
CA TYR A 124 1.73 3.16 12.13
C TYR A 124 0.68 2.03 12.24
N LEU A 125 0.07 1.64 11.12
CA LEU A 125 -0.89 0.54 11.07
C LEU A 125 -0.29 -0.80 11.50
N TYR A 126 0.87 -1.17 10.95
CA TYR A 126 1.54 -2.44 11.27
C TYR A 126 2.15 -2.49 12.68
N ALA A 127 2.51 -1.33 13.25
CA ALA A 127 3.05 -1.25 14.60
C ALA A 127 1.98 -1.16 15.70
N SER A 128 0.71 -0.88 15.34
CA SER A 128 -0.34 -0.65 16.33
C SER A 128 -0.84 -1.95 16.93
N PRO A 129 -0.73 -2.16 18.26
CA PRO A 129 -1.24 -3.38 18.91
C PRO A 129 -2.77 -3.43 18.95
N ARG A 130 -3.44 -2.31 18.64
CA ARG A 130 -4.90 -2.17 18.68
C ARG A 130 -5.59 -2.63 17.39
N ILE A 131 -4.81 -2.86 16.34
CA ILE A 131 -5.31 -3.22 15.01
C ILE A 131 -4.60 -4.51 14.59
N ALA A 132 -5.33 -5.48 14.06
CA ALA A 132 -4.70 -6.63 13.43
C ALA A 132 -3.83 -6.17 12.25
N PRO A 133 -2.66 -6.80 12.01
CA PRO A 133 -1.80 -6.40 10.91
C PRO A 133 -2.58 -6.41 9.58
N PRO A 134 -2.59 -5.31 8.81
CA PRO A 134 -3.31 -5.27 7.54
C PRO A 134 -2.82 -6.31 6.55
N ASP A 135 -3.73 -6.83 5.73
CA ASP A 135 -3.38 -7.77 4.68
C ASP A 135 -2.62 -7.05 3.55
N ALA A 136 -1.32 -7.33 3.43
CA ALA A 136 -0.44 -6.78 2.40
C ALA A 136 -0.82 -7.25 0.98
N ASN A 137 -1.58 -8.33 0.86
CA ASN A 137 -2.02 -8.94 -0.40
C ASN A 137 -3.41 -8.50 -0.86
N SER A 138 -4.04 -7.57 -0.13
CA SER A 138 -5.35 -7.02 -0.47
C SER A 138 -5.43 -6.62 -1.95
N HIS A 139 -6.56 -6.94 -2.57
CA HIS A 139 -6.82 -6.73 -3.99
C HIS A 139 -5.78 -7.37 -4.92
N GLU A 140 -5.36 -8.60 -4.61
CA GLU A 140 -4.42 -9.40 -5.41
C GLU A 140 -3.06 -8.70 -5.57
N GLY A 141 -2.46 -8.27 -4.46
CA GLY A 141 -1.12 -7.66 -4.46
C GLY A 141 -1.04 -6.29 -5.12
N TYR A 142 -2.15 -5.54 -5.14
CA TYR A 142 -2.20 -4.19 -5.74
C TYR A 142 -1.19 -3.23 -5.12
N ALA A 143 -1.04 -3.27 -3.78
CA ALA A 143 -0.10 -2.43 -3.04
C ALA A 143 1.35 -2.63 -3.53
N LEU A 144 1.80 -3.89 -3.58
CA LEU A 144 3.16 -4.25 -4.02
C LEU A 144 3.39 -3.85 -5.48
N THR A 145 2.42 -4.14 -6.36
CA THR A 145 2.52 -3.78 -7.78
C THR A 145 2.68 -2.26 -7.98
N ARG A 146 1.91 -1.44 -7.23
CA ARG A 146 2.00 0.02 -7.30
C ARG A 146 3.28 0.57 -6.69
N ALA A 147 3.76 -0.03 -5.60
CA ALA A 147 5.04 0.35 -4.99
C ALA A 147 6.22 0.09 -5.94
N VAL A 148 6.22 -1.06 -6.63
CA VAL A 148 7.20 -1.41 -7.67
C VAL A 148 7.11 -0.46 -8.86
N HIS A 149 5.91 -0.20 -9.36
CA HIS A 149 5.70 0.75 -10.46
C HIS A 149 6.23 2.16 -10.14
N ALA A 150 6.19 2.58 -8.88
CA ALA A 150 6.71 3.87 -8.44
C ALA A 150 8.19 3.85 -8.03
N GLU A 151 8.87 2.70 -8.10
CA GLU A 151 10.24 2.51 -7.61
C GLU A 151 10.40 2.92 -6.12
N PHE A 152 9.33 2.78 -5.33
CA PHE A 152 9.33 3.17 -3.92
C PHE A 152 9.95 2.06 -3.05
N LEU A 153 11.28 1.93 -3.10
CA LEU A 153 12.00 0.81 -2.46
C LEU A 153 11.70 0.63 -0.96
N PRO A 154 11.69 1.68 -0.11
CA PRO A 154 11.26 1.53 1.27
C PRO A 154 9.86 0.90 1.46
N LEU A 155 8.91 1.25 0.58
CA LEU A 155 7.56 0.69 0.63
C LEU A 155 7.53 -0.75 0.14
N VAL A 156 8.27 -1.09 -0.91
CA VAL A 156 8.41 -2.47 -1.40
C VAL A 156 8.95 -3.37 -0.29
N ARG A 157 10.01 -2.95 0.41
CA ARG A 157 10.59 -3.71 1.53
C ARG A 157 9.58 -3.93 2.65
N LEU A 158 8.91 -2.88 3.11
CA LEU A 158 7.88 -2.99 4.15
C LEU A 158 6.81 -4.01 3.76
N LEU A 159 6.28 -3.93 2.54
CA LEU A 159 5.23 -4.84 2.10
C LEU A 159 5.72 -6.30 2.07
N LEU A 160 6.94 -6.55 1.57
CA LEU A 160 7.52 -7.90 1.56
C LEU A 160 7.81 -8.42 2.98
N GLU A 161 8.26 -7.57 3.90
CA GLU A 161 8.46 -7.89 5.32
C GLU A 161 7.14 -8.30 5.99
N HIS A 162 6.03 -7.68 5.59
CA HIS A 162 4.68 -7.98 6.08
C HIS A 162 3.91 -8.98 5.19
N GLY A 163 4.62 -9.82 4.43
CA GLY A 163 4.02 -10.98 3.76
C GLY A 163 3.37 -10.71 2.40
N ALA A 164 3.67 -9.58 1.75
CA ALA A 164 3.26 -9.37 0.37
C ALA A 164 3.92 -10.43 -0.55
N LEU A 165 3.09 -11.11 -1.36
CA LEU A 165 3.55 -12.15 -2.27
C LEU A 165 3.70 -11.59 -3.69
N PRO A 166 4.91 -11.62 -4.28
CA PRO A 166 5.17 -11.16 -5.65
C PRO A 166 4.40 -11.94 -6.73
N GLN A 167 3.95 -13.17 -6.43
CA GLN A 167 3.28 -14.08 -7.37
C GLN A 167 1.86 -13.67 -7.76
N HIS A 168 1.24 -12.73 -7.04
CA HIS A 168 -0.10 -12.25 -7.36
C HIS A 168 -0.20 -11.73 -8.79
N LYS A 169 -1.35 -12.00 -9.41
CA LYS A 169 -1.62 -11.67 -10.82
C LYS A 169 -0.52 -12.18 -11.77
N ARG A 170 -0.11 -13.44 -11.59
CA ARG A 170 0.92 -14.11 -12.41
C ARG A 170 2.26 -13.37 -12.37
N GLY A 171 2.67 -12.92 -11.19
CA GLY A 171 3.95 -12.22 -11.04
C GLY A 171 3.94 -10.79 -11.57
N LEU A 172 2.79 -10.10 -11.59
CA LEU A 172 2.67 -8.78 -12.21
C LEU A 172 3.69 -7.77 -11.67
N ALA A 173 3.96 -7.79 -10.36
CA ALA A 173 4.98 -6.94 -9.75
C ALA A 173 6.37 -7.18 -10.38
N VAL A 174 6.76 -8.44 -10.57
CA VAL A 174 8.04 -8.81 -11.21
C VAL A 174 8.05 -8.35 -12.67
N LEU A 175 6.96 -8.55 -13.41
CA LEU A 175 6.85 -8.10 -14.80
C LEU A 175 6.97 -6.58 -14.94
N VAL A 176 6.43 -5.80 -13.99
CA VAL A 176 6.61 -4.34 -13.97
C VAL A 176 8.08 -3.97 -13.75
N ALA A 177 8.77 -4.60 -12.80
CA ALA A 177 10.19 -4.36 -12.54
C ALA A 177 11.08 -4.73 -13.75
N ILE A 178 10.73 -5.80 -14.47
CA ILE A 178 11.41 -6.20 -15.72
C ILE A 178 11.25 -5.11 -16.79
N ARG A 179 10.04 -4.58 -16.98
CA ARG A 179 9.77 -3.51 -17.97
C ARG A 179 10.52 -2.22 -17.64
N GLN A 180 10.71 -1.93 -16.36
CA GLN A 180 11.54 -0.82 -15.89
C GLN A 180 13.05 -1.07 -16.01
N LYS A 181 13.46 -2.32 -16.33
CA LYS A 181 14.85 -2.77 -16.45
C LYS A 181 15.65 -2.56 -15.15
N LYS A 182 15.01 -2.82 -14.00
CA LYS A 182 15.62 -2.63 -12.68
C LYS A 182 15.99 -3.98 -12.06
N LEU A 183 17.16 -4.52 -12.42
CA LEU A 183 17.66 -5.78 -11.86
C LEU A 183 17.65 -5.81 -10.32
N PRO A 184 18.09 -4.76 -9.58
CA PRO A 184 18.05 -4.78 -8.12
C PRO A 184 16.63 -4.95 -7.55
N LEU A 185 15.63 -4.37 -8.22
CA LEU A 185 14.23 -4.49 -7.83
C LEU A 185 13.67 -5.88 -8.16
N VAL A 186 14.05 -6.45 -9.31
CA VAL A 186 13.72 -7.84 -9.67
C VAL A 186 14.30 -8.82 -8.65
N ARG A 187 15.59 -8.69 -8.31
CA ARG A 187 16.23 -9.50 -7.26
C ARG A 187 15.51 -9.36 -5.92
N MET A 188 15.15 -8.14 -5.52
CA MET A 188 14.39 -7.90 -4.28
C MET A 188 13.04 -8.61 -4.25
N LEU A 189 12.34 -8.71 -5.39
CA LEU A 189 11.07 -9.42 -5.47
C LEU A 189 11.25 -10.94 -5.46
N ILE A 190 12.30 -11.46 -6.10
CA ILE A 190 12.51 -12.90 -6.24
C ILE A 190 13.21 -13.50 -5.04
N GLU A 191 14.32 -12.92 -4.59
CA GLU A 191 15.18 -13.51 -3.56
C GLU A 191 14.63 -13.22 -2.16
N ARG A 192 14.57 -14.21 -1.27
CA ARG A 192 14.28 -13.94 0.14
C ARG A 192 15.44 -13.17 0.78
N ALA A 193 15.11 -12.02 1.38
CA ALA A 193 16.06 -11.28 2.19
C ALA A 193 16.27 -12.05 3.50
N GLU A 194 17.51 -12.42 3.79
CA GLU A 194 17.90 -13.02 5.05
C GLU A 194 17.70 -12.00 6.19
N PRO A 195 16.96 -12.34 7.26
CA PRO A 195 16.83 -11.47 8.42
C PRO A 195 18.17 -11.47 9.20
N GLY A 196 19.12 -10.67 8.73
CA GLY A 196 20.43 -10.50 9.37
C GLY A 196 21.56 -10.45 8.35
N GLY A 197 22.21 -9.30 8.27
CA GLY A 197 23.50 -9.08 7.58
C GLY A 197 24.68 -9.81 8.25
N GLY A 198 24.47 -11.05 8.69
CA GLY A 198 25.49 -11.92 9.25
C GLY A 198 26.38 -12.46 8.14
N LYS A 199 27.69 -12.25 8.34
CA LYS A 199 28.81 -12.65 7.50
C LYS A 199 28.61 -14.03 6.84
N ARG A 200 29.02 -14.12 5.57
CA ARG A 200 29.21 -15.34 4.78
C ARG A 200 29.75 -16.48 5.66
N ASN A 201 28.88 -17.35 6.15
CA ASN A 201 29.23 -18.69 6.60
C ASN A 201 28.04 -19.60 6.33
N LYS A 202 28.20 -20.46 5.31
CA LYS A 202 27.34 -21.60 4.92
C LYS A 202 25.84 -21.39 5.18
N LYS A 203 25.21 -20.46 4.46
CA LYS A 203 23.76 -20.28 4.46
C LYS A 203 23.10 -21.42 3.66
N ARG A 204 22.19 -22.17 4.30
CA ARG A 204 21.13 -22.87 3.57
C ARG A 204 20.38 -21.80 2.79
N ARG A 205 20.45 -21.82 1.46
CA ARG A 205 19.76 -20.84 0.62
C ARG A 205 18.27 -20.94 0.94
N LEU A 206 17.68 -19.93 1.58
CA LEU A 206 16.23 -19.86 1.65
C LEU A 206 15.70 -19.81 0.22
N GLU A 207 14.71 -20.67 -0.07
CA GLU A 207 14.05 -20.71 -1.36
C GLU A 207 13.52 -19.32 -1.74
N ASP A 208 13.52 -19.04 -3.05
CA ASP A 208 13.02 -17.78 -3.60
C ASP A 208 11.55 -17.54 -3.20
N ARG A 209 11.15 -16.27 -3.16
CA ARG A 209 9.74 -15.87 -2.94
C ARG A 209 8.83 -16.26 -4.10
N ILE A 210 9.40 -16.43 -5.29
CA ILE A 210 8.69 -16.78 -6.51
C ILE A 210 9.64 -17.51 -7.46
N GLU A 211 9.15 -18.58 -8.06
CA GLU A 211 9.86 -19.28 -9.13
C GLU A 211 9.82 -18.44 -10.41
N VAL A 212 10.97 -18.29 -11.06
CA VAL A 212 11.05 -17.52 -12.30
C VAL A 212 10.50 -18.35 -13.45
N THR A 213 9.49 -17.81 -14.13
CA THR A 213 8.84 -18.51 -15.24
C THR A 213 9.48 -18.17 -16.59
N PRO A 214 9.37 -19.06 -17.60
CA PRO A 214 9.78 -18.74 -18.98
C PRO A 214 9.11 -17.49 -19.54
N GLU A 215 7.90 -17.16 -19.10
CA GLU A 215 7.19 -15.93 -19.47
C GLU A 215 7.92 -14.67 -18.98
N MET A 216 8.50 -14.69 -17.78
CA MET A 216 9.29 -13.59 -17.24
C MET A 216 10.60 -13.41 -18.03
N LEU A 217 11.26 -14.52 -18.38
CA LEU A 217 12.45 -14.49 -19.24
C LEU A 217 12.14 -13.90 -20.62
N LYS A 218 11.06 -14.38 -21.26
CA LYS A 218 10.59 -13.84 -22.53
C LYS A 218 10.27 -12.34 -22.43
N ALA A 219 9.68 -11.89 -21.33
CA ALA A 219 9.42 -10.48 -21.07
C ALA A 219 10.73 -9.68 -20.95
N ALA A 220 11.74 -10.20 -20.26
CA ALA A 220 13.04 -9.54 -20.11
C ALA A 220 13.76 -9.38 -21.47
N VAL A 221 13.76 -10.42 -22.29
CA VAL A 221 14.33 -10.38 -23.64
C VAL A 221 13.58 -9.39 -24.53
N LYS A 222 12.24 -9.42 -24.54
CA LYS A 222 11.42 -8.44 -25.28
C LYS A 222 11.67 -7.01 -24.85
N CYS A 223 11.91 -6.76 -23.56
CA CYS A 223 12.22 -5.43 -23.03
C CYS A 223 13.69 -5.02 -23.27
N LYS A 224 14.52 -5.88 -23.87
CA LYS A 224 15.97 -5.68 -24.01
C LYS A 224 16.65 -5.45 -22.65
N ALA A 225 16.22 -6.16 -21.61
CA ALA A 225 16.84 -6.14 -20.28
C ALA A 225 17.82 -7.32 -20.18
N ARG A 226 19.02 -7.15 -20.74
CA ARG A 226 20.02 -8.22 -20.89
C ARG A 226 20.52 -8.72 -19.53
N ASP A 227 20.79 -7.81 -18.62
CA ASP A 227 21.19 -8.07 -17.24
C ASP A 227 20.16 -8.96 -16.49
N ILE A 228 18.87 -8.69 -16.67
CA ILE A 228 17.81 -9.50 -16.08
C ILE A 228 17.67 -10.87 -16.77
N ALA A 229 17.78 -10.92 -18.10
CA ALA A 229 17.72 -12.18 -18.83
C ALA A 229 18.90 -13.11 -18.47
N GLU A 230 20.12 -12.56 -18.39
CA GLU A 230 21.32 -13.27 -17.93
C GLU A 230 21.13 -13.78 -16.50
N TYR A 231 20.64 -12.94 -15.59
CA TYR A 231 20.31 -13.35 -14.22
C TYR A 231 19.34 -14.55 -14.20
N PHE A 232 18.27 -14.51 -15.00
CA PHE A 232 17.31 -15.61 -15.04
C PHE A 232 17.88 -16.91 -15.61
N MET A 233 18.72 -16.83 -16.66
CA MET A 233 19.31 -18.02 -17.27
C MET A 233 20.45 -18.61 -16.42
N GLN A 234 21.31 -17.75 -15.86
CA GLN A 234 22.54 -18.18 -15.18
C GLN A 234 22.33 -18.47 -13.70
N GLU A 235 21.57 -17.61 -12.98
CA GLU A 235 21.40 -17.75 -11.54
C GLU A 235 20.12 -18.47 -11.15
N LYS A 236 19.06 -18.36 -11.97
CA LYS A 236 17.75 -19.00 -11.75
C LYS A 236 17.51 -20.21 -12.65
N GLU A 237 18.49 -20.57 -13.48
CA GLU A 237 18.50 -21.78 -14.31
C GLU A 237 17.26 -21.93 -15.21
N VAL A 238 16.66 -20.81 -15.64
CA VAL A 238 15.48 -20.82 -16.51
C VAL A 238 15.89 -21.13 -17.94
N VAL A 239 15.37 -22.23 -18.48
CA VAL A 239 15.62 -22.63 -19.86
C VAL A 239 14.76 -21.80 -20.82
N PRO A 240 15.36 -21.11 -21.81
CA PRO A 240 14.62 -20.32 -22.80
C PRO A 240 13.84 -21.21 -23.78
N ASP A 241 12.64 -20.77 -24.18
CA ASP A 241 11.90 -21.38 -25.30
C ASP A 241 12.59 -21.06 -26.65
N ILE A 242 12.28 -21.84 -27.70
CA ILE A 242 12.85 -21.66 -29.05
C ILE A 242 12.64 -20.22 -29.55
N GLN A 243 11.47 -19.64 -29.26
CA GLN A 243 11.16 -18.26 -29.64
C GLN A 243 12.07 -17.24 -28.94
N THR A 244 12.34 -17.42 -27.64
CA THR A 244 13.23 -16.56 -26.85
C THR A 244 14.67 -16.70 -27.29
N LEU A 245 15.12 -17.92 -27.66
CA LEU A 245 16.43 -18.14 -28.28
C LEU A 245 16.60 -17.33 -29.57
N HIS A 246 15.62 -17.37 -30.48
CA HIS A 246 15.65 -16.55 -31.69
C HIS A 246 15.68 -15.03 -31.41
N MET A 247 15.07 -14.59 -30.31
CA MET A 247 15.13 -13.18 -29.90
C MET A 247 16.48 -12.79 -29.28
N LEU A 248 17.18 -13.73 -28.63
CA LEU A 248 18.50 -13.51 -28.04
C LEU A 248 19.62 -13.48 -29.09
N MET A 249 19.45 -14.22 -30.20
CA MET A 249 20.42 -14.30 -31.30
C MET A 249 20.35 -13.11 -32.29
N ARG A 250 19.42 -12.16 -32.08
CA ARG A 250 19.26 -10.95 -32.89
C ARG A 250 19.80 -9.72 -32.16
#